data_AF-A0A833G8L4-F1
#
_entry.id   AF-A0A833G8L4-F1
#
_cell.length_a   1.000
_cell.length_b   1.000
_cell.length_c   1.000
_cell.angle_alpha   90.00
_cell.angle_beta   90.00
_cell.angle_gamma   90.00
#
_symmetry.space_group_name_H-M   'P 1'
#
loop_
_entity.id
_entity.type
_entity.pdbx_description
1 polymer ?
#
loop_
_entity_poly.entity_id
_entity_poly.type
_entity_poly.pdbx_seq_one_letter_code
_entity_poly.pdbx_strand_id
1 'polypeptide(L)' 'MTWKERGGPATTPPRHHGFGELLLRRIAPRDLGGRATLTYAAQGLQYELSAPLDELTDTAAGQPG' A
#
# COMPACT_ATOMS: atom_id res chain seq x y z
N MET A 1 5.52 5.47 3.29
CA MET A 1 4.61 6.06 2.28
C MET A 1 3.19 6.04 2.82
N THR A 2 2.41 7.08 2.53
CA THR A 2 0.98 7.14 2.88
C THR A 2 0.18 7.51 1.63
N TRP A 3 -0.84 6.71 1.33
CA TRP A 3 -1.81 6.98 0.28
C TRP A 3 -3.18 7.21 0.90
N LYS A 4 -3.90 8.23 0.43
CA LYS A 4 -5.24 8.59 0.89
C LYS A 4 -6.13 8.86 -0.31
N GLU A 5 -7.22 8.11 -0.43
CA GLU A 5 -8.28 8.41 -1.38
C GLU A 5 -9.22 9.46 -0.78
N ARG A 6 -9.69 10.40 -1.59
CA ARG A 6 -10.58 11.50 -1.18
C ARG A 6 -11.61 11.82 -2.25
N GLY A 7 -12.75 12.35 -1.84
CA GLY A 7 -13.83 12.79 -2.74
C GLY A 7 -14.75 11.67 -3.22
N GLY A 8 -14.54 10.43 -2.76
CA GLY A 8 -15.45 9.31 -2.99
C GLY A 8 -16.57 9.21 -1.95
N PRO A 9 -17.52 8.29 -2.14
CA PRO A 9 -18.54 7.98 -1.13
C PRO A 9 -17.90 7.42 0.14
N ALA A 10 -18.65 7.49 1.25
CA ALA A 10 -18.20 6.98 2.54
C ALA A 10 -17.79 5.51 2.42
N THR A 11 -16.53 5.24 2.77
CA THR A 11 -15.94 3.91 2.61
C THR A 11 -16.16 3.10 3.88
N THR A 12 -16.63 1.86 3.72
CA THR A 12 -16.75 0.88 4.80
C THR A 12 -15.91 -0.35 4.46
N PRO A 13 -15.48 -1.14 5.48
CA PRO A 13 -14.78 -2.38 5.22
C PRO A 13 -15.58 -3.30 4.29
N PRO A 14 -14.97 -3.88 3.24
CA PRO A 14 -15.66 -4.80 2.35
C PRO A 14 -16.04 -6.08 3.09
N ARG A 15 -17.13 -6.73 2.65
CA ARG A 15 -17.55 -8.03 3.21
C ARG A 15 -16.66 -9.19 2.77
N HIS A 16 -15.97 -9.03 1.64
CA HIS A 16 -15.08 -10.05 1.07
C HIS A 16 -13.72 -9.44 0.79
N HIS A 17 -12.67 -10.10 1.29
CA HIS A 17 -11.30 -9.71 1.05
C HIS A 17 -10.83 -10.32 -0.28
N GLY A 18 -10.61 -9.46 -1.27
CA GLY A 18 -10.19 -9.86 -2.61
C GLY A 18 -8.69 -9.73 -2.84
N PHE A 19 -8.28 -9.95 -4.09
CA PHE A 19 -6.88 -9.89 -4.51
C PHE A 19 -6.19 -8.56 -4.17
N GLY A 20 -6.84 -7.42 -4.38
CA GLY A 20 -6.27 -6.11 -4.05
C GLY A 20 -5.96 -5.93 -2.57
N GLU A 21 -6.80 -6.48 -1.69
CA GLU A 21 -6.57 -6.42 -0.25
C GLU A 21 -5.47 -7.37 0.20
N LEU A 22 -5.37 -8.55 -0.42
CA LEU A 22 -4.23 -9.45 -0.24
C LEU A 22 -2.91 -8.75 -0.62
N LEU A 23 -2.89 -8.06 -1.77
CA LEU A 23 -1.72 -7.32 -2.23
C LEU A 23 -1.29 -6.25 -1.21
N LEU A 24 -2.22 -5.40 -0.79
CA LEU A 24 -1.93 -4.27 0.10
C LEU A 24 -1.60 -4.71 1.52
N ARG A 25 -2.30 -5.71 2.08
CA ARG A 25 -2.12 -6.11 3.47
C ARG A 25 -1.02 -7.14 3.69
N ARG A 26 -0.73 -7.98 2.70
CA ARG A 26 0.16 -9.14 2.87
C ARG A 26 1.36 -9.09 1.95
N ILE A 27 1.16 -8.92 0.65
CA ILE A 27 2.24 -9.11 -0.33
C ILE A 27 3.20 -7.91 -0.32
N ALA A 28 2.71 -6.69 -0.54
CA ALA A 28 3.54 -5.49 -0.58
C ALA A 28 4.41 -5.28 0.67
N PRO A 29 3.88 -5.31 1.92
CA PRO A 29 4.73 -5.19 3.09
C PRO A 29 5.69 -6.36 3.25
N ARG A 30 5.31 -7.59 2.87
CA ARG A 30 6.21 -8.75 2.98
C ARG A 30 7.41 -8.60 2.04
N ASP A 31 7.16 -8.25 0.78
CA ASP A 31 8.19 -8.18 -0.24
C ASP A 31 9.17 -7.01 0.00
N LEU A 32 8.71 -5.96 0.70
CA LEU A 32 9.53 -4.81 1.09
C LEU A 32 10.12 -4.92 2.51
N GLY A 33 10.00 -6.08 3.17
CA GLY A 33 10.48 -6.26 4.54
C GLY A 33 9.84 -5.31 5.57
N GLY A 34 8.64 -4.84 5.29
CA GLY A 34 7.95 -3.77 5.99
C GLY A 34 6.64 -4.18 6.67
N ARG A 35 5.84 -3.17 7.01
CA ARG A 35 4.50 -3.30 7.58
C ARG A 35 3.56 -2.36 6.87
N ALA A 36 2.31 -2.80 6.72
CA ALA A 36 1.28 -1.98 6.13
C ALA A 36 -0.01 -1.98 6.96
N THR A 37 -0.68 -0.83 6.97
CA THR A 37 -2.00 -0.64 7.57
C THR A 37 -2.96 -0.12 6.51
N LEU A 38 -4.15 -0.72 6.45
CA LEU A 38 -5.22 -0.32 5.55
C LEU A 38 -6.48 0.00 6.36
N THR A 39 -6.89 1.26 6.32
CA THR A 39 -7.97 1.85 7.11
C THR A 39 -9.09 2.33 6.18
N TYR A 40 -10.30 1.83 6.39
CA TYR A 40 -11.51 2.31 5.72
C TYR A 40 -12.13 3.41 6.57
N ALA A 41 -11.83 4.67 6.26
CA ALA A 41 -12.40 5.82 6.96
C ALA A 41 -13.62 6.38 6.21
N ALA A 42 -14.50 7.09 6.93
CA ALA A 42 -15.67 7.73 6.32
C ALA A 42 -15.30 8.72 5.20
N GLN A 43 -14.09 9.27 5.21
CA GLN A 43 -13.58 10.23 4.23
C GLN A 43 -12.91 9.59 3.01
N GLY A 44 -12.74 8.26 3.02
CA GLY A 44 -12.01 7.50 2.00
C GLY A 44 -11.05 6.46 2.59
N LEU A 45 -10.48 5.64 1.72
CA LEU A 45 -9.45 4.67 2.07
C LEU A 45 -8.14 5.38 2.46
N GLN A 46 -7.47 4.87 3.49
CA GLN A 46 -6.12 5.27 3.85
C GLN A 46 -5.21 4.04 3.93
N TYR A 47 -4.07 4.11 3.27
CA TYR A 47 -3.06 3.07 3.25
C TYR A 47 -1.72 3.63 3.71
N GLU A 48 -1.10 2.97 4.68
CA GLU A 48 0.20 3.34 5.23
C GLU A 48 1.14 2.16 5.08
N LEU A 49 2.30 2.39 4.46
CA LEU A 49 3.34 1.38 4.26
C LEU A 49 4.67 1.92 4.78
N SER A 50 5.29 1.16 5.68
CA SER A 50 6.59 1.45 6.28
C SER A 50 7.53 0.30 5.99
N ALA A 51 8.67 0.59 5.36
CA ALA A 51 9.70 -0.37 4.99
C ALA A 51 11.09 0.28 5.18
N PRO A 52 12.15 -0.53 5.35
CA PRO A 52 13.53 -0.03 5.28
C PRO A 52 13.80 0.67 3.94
N LEU A 53 14.64 1.70 3.95
CA LEU A 53 14.91 2.49 2.74
C LEU A 53 15.72 1.71 1.68
N ASP A 54 16.63 0.84 2.11
CA ASP A 54 17.42 -0.04 1.22
C ASP A 54 16.54 -0.93 0.32
N GLU A 55 15.37 -1.34 0.81
CA GLU A 55 14.42 -2.18 0.06
C GLU A 55 13.60 -1.37 -0.96
N LEU A 56 13.64 -0.03 -0.88
CA LEU A 56 12.89 0.89 -1.75
C LEU A 56 13.76 1.51 -2.85
N THR A 57 15.07 1.29 -2.81
CA THR A 57 15.99 1.77 -3.84
C THR A 57 16.07 0.80 -5.00
N ASP A 58 15.24 1.00 -6.01
CA ASP A 58 15.57 0.53 -7.36
C ASP A 58 16.66 1.46 -7.92
N THR A 59 17.92 1.10 -7.68
CA THR A 59 19.02 1.71 -8.41
C THR A 59 19.06 1.09 -9.81
N ALA A 60 18.06 1.39 -10.63
CA ALA A 60 18.22 1.41 -12.08
C ALA A 60 19.10 2.62 -12.43
N ALA A 61 20.36 2.59 -11.97
CA ALA A 61 21.41 3.30 -12.68
C ALA A 61 21.37 2.77 -14.11
N GLY A 62 21.11 3.68 -15.06
CA GLY A 62 20.80 3.35 -16.44
C GLY A 62 21.68 2.25 -17.00
N GLN A 63 21.09 1.34 -17.77
CA GLN A 63 21.84 0.61 -18.77
C GLN A 63 22.15 1.59 -19.91
N PRO A 64 23.39 2.07 -20.10
CA PRO A 64 23.84 2.45 -21.43
C PRO A 64 24.06 1.17 -22.24
N GLY A 65 23.35 1.07 -23.36
CA GLY A 65 23.79 0.27 -24.50
C GLY A 65 24.92 0.96 -25.26
#